data_AF-A0A1M5I5H9-F1
#
_entry.id   AF-A0A1M5I5H9-F1
#
_cell.length_a   1.000
_cell.length_b   1.000
_cell.length_c   1.000
_cell.angle_alpha   90.00
_cell.angle_beta   90.00
_cell.angle_gamma   90.00
#
_symmetry.space_group_name_H-M   'P 1'
#
loop_
_entity.id
_entity.type
_entity.pdbx_description
1 polymer ?
#
loop_
_entity_poly.entity_id
_entity_poly.type
_entity_poly.pdbx_seq_one_letter_code
_entity_poly.pdbx_strand_id
1 'polypeptide(L)'
;MLAKAFVVAMAADIARSDYAKPTLIRSRSREWLIACRWGPDGEYLSIATAGAMPEPGGPAAPDAISPIHSLFGVLASESEAEATSTFLLVRQLPVQIGLAGTFFPADGYALLQQRDTIRLFCETRYSHSCGWLDGKEIRNDIPDPAPSSAEAMAWHIKAKRCSWIGEFVSGSLSHERRAIHAAE
;
A
#
# COMPACT_ATOMS: atom_id res chain seq x y z
N MET A 1 -17.70 -3.65 8.56
CA MET A 1 -16.51 -3.48 9.42
C MET A 1 -15.27 -3.67 8.54
N LEU A 2 -14.31 -2.75 8.64
CA LEU A 2 -13.04 -2.84 7.93
C LEU A 2 -12.18 -3.96 8.50
N ALA A 3 -11.54 -4.76 7.64
CA ALA A 3 -10.56 -5.74 8.06
C ALA A 3 -9.38 -5.01 8.71
N LYS A 4 -9.13 -5.33 9.98
CA LYS A 4 -8.03 -4.75 10.77
C LYS A 4 -6.70 -5.43 10.53
N ALA A 5 -6.72 -6.64 9.98
CA ALA A 5 -5.53 -7.37 9.60
C ALA A 5 -5.73 -8.05 8.25
N PHE A 6 -4.83 -7.80 7.29
CA PHE A 6 -4.80 -8.47 6.00
C PHE A 6 -3.45 -8.35 5.33
N VAL A 7 -3.18 -9.26 4.38
CA VAL A 7 -2.14 -9.18 3.37
C VAL A 7 -2.80 -9.52 2.03
N VAL A 8 -2.82 -8.60 1.08
CA VAL A 8 -3.51 -8.80 -0.21
C VAL A 8 -2.68 -8.29 -1.38
N ALA A 9 -2.80 -8.95 -2.52
CA ALA A 9 -2.30 -8.43 -3.78
C ALA A 9 -3.29 -7.41 -4.35
N MET A 10 -2.76 -6.33 -4.92
CA MET A 10 -3.56 -5.30 -5.57
C MET A 10 -3.04 -5.02 -6.97
N ALA A 11 -3.96 -4.89 -7.93
CA ALA A 11 -3.65 -4.35 -9.25
C ALA A 11 -3.69 -2.81 -9.15
N ALA A 12 -2.57 -2.15 -9.42
CA ALA A 12 -2.44 -0.71 -9.30
C ALA A 12 -2.23 0.01 -10.64
N ASP A 13 -2.86 1.18 -10.76
CA ASP A 13 -2.46 2.24 -11.67
C ASP A 13 -1.63 3.25 -10.86
N ILE A 14 -0.40 3.49 -11.28
CA ILE A 14 0.52 4.42 -10.63
C ILE A 14 0.81 5.55 -11.60
N ALA A 15 0.31 6.76 -11.29
CA ALA A 15 0.72 7.96 -12.00
C ALA A 15 1.91 8.60 -11.27
N ARG A 16 2.99 8.88 -12.00
CA ARG A 16 4.14 9.61 -11.49
C ARG A 16 4.08 11.05 -11.98
N SER A 17 4.23 12.00 -11.07
CA SER A 17 4.14 13.43 -11.34
C SER A 17 5.30 14.19 -10.72
N ASP A 18 5.37 15.47 -11.06
CA ASP A 18 6.37 16.39 -10.54
C ASP A 18 6.20 16.63 -9.03
N TYR A 19 7.30 16.62 -8.27
CA TYR A 19 7.27 16.81 -6.81
C TYR A 19 6.60 18.12 -6.37
N ALA A 20 6.91 19.22 -7.05
CA ALA A 20 6.38 20.54 -6.71
C ALA A 20 5.03 20.83 -7.38
N LYS A 21 4.68 20.05 -8.41
CA LYS A 21 3.42 20.17 -9.16
C LYS A 21 2.78 18.77 -9.33
N PRO A 22 2.23 18.18 -8.26
CA PRO A 22 1.72 16.81 -8.31
C PRO A 22 0.55 16.63 -9.30
N THR A 23 -0.12 17.70 -9.69
CA THR A 23 -1.15 17.64 -10.75
C THR A 23 -0.58 17.42 -12.16
N LEU A 24 0.72 17.64 -12.37
CA LEU A 24 1.40 17.46 -13.65
C LEU A 24 1.93 16.02 -13.78
N ILE A 25 1.07 15.13 -14.28
CA ILE A 25 1.44 13.72 -14.54
C ILE A 25 2.49 13.63 -15.65
N ARG A 26 3.60 12.95 -15.37
CA ARG A 26 4.71 12.70 -16.29
C ARG A 26 4.65 11.33 -16.95
N SER A 27 4.23 10.32 -16.19
CA SER A 27 4.10 8.94 -16.69
C SER A 27 3.03 8.18 -15.91
N ARG A 28 2.60 7.04 -16.48
CA ARG A 28 1.74 6.07 -15.82
C ARG A 28 2.34 4.68 -16.01
N SER A 29 2.25 3.85 -14.97
CA SER A 29 2.55 2.42 -15.05
C SER A 29 1.46 1.62 -14.37
N ARG A 30 1.41 0.33 -14.71
CA ARG A 30 0.57 -0.65 -14.03
C ARG A 30 1.46 -1.65 -13.33
N GLU A 31 1.24 -1.81 -12.04
CA GLU A 31 2.11 -2.61 -11.18
C GLU A 31 1.27 -3.46 -10.23
N TRP A 32 1.80 -4.62 -9.87
CA TRP A 32 1.31 -5.37 -8.73
C TRP A 32 1.80 -4.69 -7.45
N LEU A 33 0.91 -4.57 -6.47
CA LEU A 33 1.24 -4.17 -5.12
C LEU A 33 0.89 -5.28 -4.13
N ILE A 34 1.60 -5.30 -3.00
CA ILE A 34 1.19 -6.04 -1.81
C ILE A 34 0.82 -5.01 -0.75
N ALA A 35 -0.43 -5.01 -0.31
CA ALA A 35 -0.89 -4.19 0.80
C ALA A 35 -1.05 -5.05 2.04
N CYS A 36 -0.42 -4.64 3.14
CA CYS A 36 -0.50 -5.33 4.42
C CYS A 36 -1.00 -4.35 5.49
N ARG A 37 -2.08 -4.69 6.18
CA ARG A 37 -2.55 -3.97 7.37
C ARG A 37 -2.38 -4.85 8.59
N TRP A 38 -1.84 -4.32 9.67
CA TRP A 38 -1.61 -5.05 10.92
C TRP A 38 -1.53 -4.11 12.13
N GLY A 39 -1.21 -4.68 13.29
CA GLY A 39 -1.21 -4.02 14.59
C GLY A 39 -2.43 -4.43 15.42
N PRO A 40 -2.38 -4.35 16.77
CA PRO A 40 -3.51 -4.66 17.64
C PRO A 40 -4.84 -4.03 17.20
N ASP A 41 -4.80 -2.80 16.69
CA ASP A 41 -5.99 -2.03 16.27
C ASP A 41 -6.05 -1.86 14.73
N GLY A 42 -5.17 -2.55 14.00
CA GLY A 42 -4.97 -2.36 12.57
C GLY A 42 -4.40 -0.98 12.25
N GLU A 43 -3.54 -0.45 13.12
CA GLU A 43 -2.99 0.89 13.06
C GLU A 43 -1.83 1.05 12.08
N TYR A 44 -1.27 -0.05 11.56
CA TYR A 44 -0.16 -0.04 10.62
C TYR A 44 -0.59 -0.50 9.24
N LEU A 45 -0.06 0.17 8.22
CA LEU A 45 -0.22 -0.18 6.82
C LEU A 45 1.14 -0.15 6.12
N SER A 46 1.44 -1.17 5.32
CA SER A 46 2.49 -1.13 4.31
C SER A 46 1.92 -1.33 2.92
N ILE A 47 2.53 -0.64 1.96
CA ILE A 47 2.18 -0.71 0.54
C ILE A 47 3.48 -0.96 -0.19
N ALA A 48 3.67 -2.20 -0.65
CA ALA A 48 4.87 -2.61 -1.35
C ALA A 48 4.61 -2.70 -2.86
N THR A 49 5.50 -2.15 -3.69
CA THR A 49 5.54 -2.52 -5.11
C THR A 49 6.01 -3.97 -5.26
N ALA A 50 5.47 -4.68 -6.24
CA ALA A 50 5.72 -6.11 -6.44
C ALA A 50 5.91 -6.49 -7.93
N GLY A 51 6.34 -5.52 -8.75
CA GLY A 51 6.68 -5.72 -10.15
C GLY A 51 5.62 -5.24 -11.14
N ALA A 52 5.99 -5.22 -12.42
CA ALA A 52 5.12 -4.77 -13.51
C ALA A 52 3.96 -5.75 -13.74
N MET A 53 2.79 -5.22 -14.10
CA MET A 53 1.64 -6.02 -14.51
C MET A 53 1.61 -6.14 -16.04
N PRO A 54 1.78 -7.33 -16.63
CA PRO A 54 1.69 -7.53 -18.08
C PRO A 54 0.23 -7.49 -18.54
N GLU A 55 -0.14 -6.46 -19.32
CA GLU A 55 -1.43 -6.27 -20.02
C GLU A 55 -2.73 -6.33 -19.14
N PRO A 56 -3.84 -5.71 -19.56
CA PRO A 56 -5.10 -5.75 -18.82
C PRO A 56 -5.83 -7.09 -19.09
N GLY A 57 -5.96 -7.99 -18.11
CA GLY A 57 -6.87 -9.12 -18.33
C GLY A 57 -7.06 -10.15 -17.22
N GLY A 58 -6.08 -10.37 -16.34
CA GLY A 58 -6.21 -11.38 -15.28
C GLY A 58 -6.87 -10.84 -14.01
N PRO A 59 -7.92 -11.48 -13.45
CA PRO A 59 -8.44 -11.14 -12.13
C PRO A 59 -7.54 -11.61 -10.98
N ALA A 60 -6.46 -12.32 -11.28
CA ALA A 60 -5.55 -12.93 -10.32
C ALA A 60 -4.12 -12.39 -10.46
N ALA A 61 -3.49 -12.11 -9.32
CA ALA A 61 -2.06 -11.85 -9.27
C ALA A 61 -1.25 -13.13 -9.54
N PRO A 62 -0.01 -13.01 -10.04
CA PRO A 62 0.91 -14.15 -10.12
C PRO A 62 1.10 -14.79 -8.74
N ASP A 63 1.30 -16.11 -8.74
CA ASP A 63 1.49 -16.87 -7.49
C ASP A 63 2.69 -16.33 -6.70
N ALA A 64 3.80 -16.10 -7.38
CA ALA A 64 5.02 -15.55 -6.82
C ALA A 64 5.17 -14.05 -7.16
N ILE A 65 4.72 -13.21 -6.23
CA ILE A 65 5.05 -11.78 -6.19
C ILE A 65 5.81 -11.48 -4.90
N SER A 66 6.78 -10.58 -4.95
CA SER A 66 7.63 -10.23 -3.81
C SER A 66 7.72 -8.72 -3.61
N PRO A 67 7.65 -8.21 -2.37
CA PRO A 67 7.87 -6.80 -2.06
C PRO A 67 9.23 -6.27 -2.56
N ILE A 68 9.23 -5.14 -3.26
CA ILE A 68 10.43 -4.45 -3.75
C ILE A 68 10.66 -3.16 -2.94
N HIS A 69 9.76 -2.19 -3.07
CA HIS A 69 9.82 -0.91 -2.33
C HIS A 69 8.56 -0.75 -1.49
N SER A 70 8.72 -0.47 -0.20
CA SER A 70 7.63 -0.47 0.76
C SER A 70 7.44 0.89 1.42
N LEU A 71 6.28 1.49 1.17
CA LEU A 71 5.77 2.59 1.96
C LEU A 71 5.27 2.07 3.31
N PHE A 72 5.34 2.91 4.34
CA PHE A 72 4.75 2.64 5.65
C PHE A 72 3.87 3.80 6.09
N GLY A 73 2.70 3.47 6.61
CA GLY A 73 1.75 4.44 7.13
C GLY A 73 1.19 4.04 8.48
N VAL A 74 0.85 5.06 9.26
CA VAL A 74 0.22 4.94 10.58
C VAL A 74 -1.20 5.49 10.49
N LEU A 75 -2.15 4.77 11.07
CA LEU A 75 -3.56 5.14 11.07
C LEU A 75 -3.76 6.51 11.72
N ALA A 76 -4.41 7.41 10.99
CA ALA A 76 -4.71 8.77 11.44
C ALA A 76 -6.20 8.97 11.70
N SER A 77 -7.06 8.30 10.92
CA SER A 77 -8.50 8.32 11.13
C SER A 77 -9.17 7.10 10.53
N GLU A 78 -10.35 6.77 11.06
CA GLU A 78 -11.18 5.70 10.54
C GLU A 78 -12.65 6.11 10.61
N SER A 79 -13.41 5.77 9.58
CA SER A 79 -14.86 5.96 9.50
C SER A 79 -15.53 4.63 9.22
N GLU A 80 -16.27 4.12 10.20
CA GLU A 80 -17.08 2.91 10.02
C GLU A 80 -18.23 3.15 9.03
N ALA A 81 -18.86 4.32 9.09
CA ALA A 81 -19.98 4.69 8.23
C ALA A 81 -19.61 4.70 6.74
N GLU A 82 -18.40 5.16 6.43
CA GLU A 82 -17.90 5.21 5.05
C GLU A 82 -17.07 3.97 4.68
N ALA A 83 -16.82 3.09 5.66
CA ALA A 83 -15.87 1.98 5.57
C ALA A 83 -14.51 2.44 4.99
N THR A 84 -13.95 3.50 5.58
CA THR A 84 -12.65 4.08 5.20
C THR A 84 -11.67 4.16 6.36
N SER A 85 -10.38 3.96 6.07
CA SER A 85 -9.27 4.21 6.99
C SER A 85 -8.23 5.09 6.28
N THR A 86 -7.80 6.17 6.93
CA THR A 86 -6.76 7.07 6.41
C THR A 86 -5.48 6.85 7.21
N PHE A 87 -4.37 6.65 6.49
CA PHE A 87 -3.04 6.46 7.04
C PHE A 87 -2.14 7.60 6.59
N LEU A 88 -1.34 8.14 7.51
CA LEU A 88 -0.28 9.09 7.17
C LEU A 88 1.00 8.31 6.88
N LEU A 89 1.59 8.58 5.72
CA LEU A 89 2.86 7.97 5.35
C LEU A 89 4.01 8.63 6.11
N VAL A 90 5.05 7.84 6.39
CA VAL A 90 6.21 8.31 7.13
C VAL A 90 7.46 8.37 6.26
N ARG A 91 8.31 9.33 6.62
CA ARG A 91 9.62 9.54 6.02
C ARG A 91 10.74 8.84 6.79
N GLN A 92 10.45 8.38 8.01
CA GLN A 92 11.36 7.65 8.87
C GLN A 92 10.62 6.44 9.43
N LEU A 93 11.20 5.25 9.23
CA LEU A 93 10.63 4.02 9.75
C LEU A 93 10.90 3.92 11.26
N PRO A 94 9.88 3.69 12.11
CA PRO A 94 10.13 3.44 13.52
C PRO A 94 11.03 2.22 13.72
N VAL A 95 11.98 2.31 14.65
CA VAL A 95 13.05 1.30 14.85
C VAL A 95 12.52 -0.11 15.06
N GLN A 96 11.34 -0.25 15.66
CA GLN A 96 10.71 -1.54 15.99
C GLN A 96 9.97 -2.17 14.80
N ILE A 97 9.84 -1.48 13.67
CA ILE A 97 9.08 -1.95 12.52
C ILE A 97 10.01 -2.59 11.49
N GLY A 98 9.81 -3.87 11.25
CA GLY A 98 10.36 -4.57 10.09
C GLY A 98 9.39 -4.51 8.91
N LEU A 99 9.89 -4.20 7.72
CA LEU A 99 9.13 -4.26 6.47
C LEU A 99 9.73 -5.33 5.54
N ALA A 100 8.87 -5.94 4.74
CA ALA A 100 9.33 -6.68 3.58
C ALA A 100 9.71 -5.70 2.46
N GLY A 101 10.75 -6.00 1.68
CA GLY A 101 11.31 -5.08 0.69
C GLY A 101 12.12 -3.93 1.30
N THR A 102 12.58 -3.00 0.46
CA THR A 102 13.33 -1.81 0.86
C THR A 102 12.36 -0.72 1.32
N PHE A 103 12.57 -0.17 2.51
CA PHE A 103 11.78 0.97 2.98
C PHE A 103 11.91 2.14 2.00
N PHE A 104 10.77 2.71 1.61
CA PHE A 104 10.68 3.81 0.66
C PHE A 104 10.05 5.00 1.39
N PRO A 105 10.88 5.94 1.89
CA PRO A 105 10.40 7.12 2.60
C PRO A 105 9.42 7.95 1.75
N ALA A 106 8.30 8.39 2.33
CA ALA A 106 7.41 9.27 1.59
C ALA A 106 6.53 10.10 2.53
N ASP A 107 6.14 11.31 2.10
CA ASP A 107 5.13 12.12 2.76
C ASP A 107 3.80 12.06 2.01
N GLY A 108 2.70 12.11 2.74
CA GLY A 108 1.37 12.07 2.17
C GLY A 108 0.46 11.13 2.95
N TYR A 109 -0.52 10.56 2.25
CA TYR A 109 -1.50 9.70 2.88
C TYR A 109 -1.92 8.54 1.98
N ALA A 110 -2.41 7.50 2.62
CA ALA A 110 -3.11 6.40 1.98
C ALA A 110 -4.52 6.29 2.54
N LEU A 111 -5.51 6.17 1.66
CA LEU A 111 -6.90 5.90 1.98
C LEU A 111 -7.24 4.46 1.59
N LEU A 112 -7.55 3.66 2.59
CA LEU A 112 -8.10 2.32 2.40
C LEU A 112 -9.63 2.41 2.45
N GLN A 113 -10.30 1.78 1.49
CA GLN A 113 -11.76 1.67 1.46
C GLN A 113 -12.18 0.21 1.32
N GLN A 114 -13.14 -0.24 2.14
CA GLN A 114 -13.69 -1.59 2.06
C GLN A 114 -15.19 -1.54 1.80
N ARG A 115 -15.54 -1.64 0.51
CA ARG A 115 -16.93 -1.81 0.05
C ARG A 115 -17.11 -3.27 -0.40
N ASP A 116 -17.46 -3.50 -1.67
CA ASP A 116 -17.51 -4.84 -2.27
C ASP A 116 -16.12 -5.50 -2.35
N THR A 117 -15.07 -4.70 -2.33
CA THR A 117 -13.67 -5.12 -2.31
C THR A 117 -12.82 -4.07 -1.60
N ILE A 118 -11.59 -4.45 -1.25
CA ILE A 118 -10.58 -3.53 -0.75
C ILE A 118 -10.06 -2.68 -1.92
N ARG A 119 -10.09 -1.36 -1.75
CA ARG A 119 -9.50 -0.36 -2.63
C ARG A 119 -8.50 0.47 -1.84
N LEU A 120 -7.44 0.89 -2.50
CA LEU A 120 -6.38 1.71 -1.94
C LEU A 120 -6.16 2.91 -2.85
N PHE A 121 -6.15 4.09 -2.25
CA PHE A 121 -5.69 5.32 -2.87
C PHE A 121 -4.48 5.79 -2.09
N CYS A 122 -3.42 6.22 -2.76
CA CYS A 122 -2.27 6.80 -2.08
C CYS A 122 -1.79 8.00 -2.89
N GLU A 123 -1.62 9.10 -2.17
CA GLU A 123 -1.23 10.41 -2.69
C GLU A 123 0.01 10.82 -1.91
N THR A 124 1.16 10.80 -2.57
CA THR A 124 2.44 10.94 -1.86
C THR A 124 3.48 11.68 -2.68
N ARG A 125 4.42 12.30 -1.98
CA ARG A 125 5.66 12.82 -2.55
C ARG A 125 6.84 12.14 -1.89
N TYR A 126 7.94 12.11 -2.61
CA TYR A 126 9.17 11.53 -2.12
C TYR A 126 10.37 12.17 -2.80
N SER A 127 11.50 12.13 -2.11
CA SER A 127 12.80 12.40 -2.69
C SER A 127 13.85 11.61 -1.93
N HIS A 128 14.74 10.95 -2.66
CA HIS A 128 15.71 10.03 -2.07
C HIS A 128 17.13 10.29 -2.56
N SER A 129 18.08 9.97 -1.71
CA SER A 129 19.39 9.50 -2.15
C SER A 129 19.47 7.98 -1.96
N CYS A 130 20.00 7.29 -2.96
CA CYS A 130 20.27 5.86 -2.87
C CYS A 130 21.61 5.63 -2.17
N GLY A 131 21.65 4.64 -1.29
CA GLY A 131 22.86 4.21 -0.59
C GLY A 131 22.88 2.70 -0.36
N TRP A 132 23.94 2.23 0.27
CA TRP A 132 24.10 0.83 0.65
C TRP A 132 24.50 0.74 2.12
N LEU A 133 23.84 -0.15 2.87
CA LEU A 133 24.20 -0.49 4.24
C LEU A 133 24.12 -2.00 4.41
N ASP A 134 25.20 -2.63 4.89
CA ASP A 134 25.30 -4.08 5.10
C ASP A 134 24.86 -4.92 3.88
N GLY A 135 25.23 -4.45 2.67
CA GLY A 135 24.91 -5.13 1.40
C GLY A 135 23.46 -4.98 0.93
N LYS A 136 22.65 -4.15 1.61
CA LYS A 136 21.26 -3.84 1.22
C LYS A 136 21.15 -2.42 0.71
N GLU A 137 20.32 -2.21 -0.31
CA GLU A 137 19.94 -0.87 -0.74
C GLU A 137 19.20 -0.16 0.40
N ILE A 138 19.58 1.08 0.65
CA ILE A 138 18.85 1.98 1.53
C ILE A 138 18.44 3.24 0.75
N ARG A 139 17.28 3.78 1.10
CA ARG A 139 16.81 5.07 0.58
C ARG A 139 16.76 6.06 1.72
N ASN A 140 17.59 7.10 1.62
CA ASN A 140 17.59 8.19 2.58
C ASN A 140 16.71 9.30 2.06
N ASP A 141 15.72 9.65 2.86
CA ASP A 141 14.82 10.77 2.63
C ASP A 141 15.59 12.10 2.49
N ILE A 142 15.20 12.90 1.50
CA ILE A 142 15.68 14.26 1.28
C ILE A 142 14.50 15.22 1.47
N PRO A 143 14.43 15.95 2.60
CA PRO A 143 13.30 16.85 2.89
C PRO A 143 13.05 17.95 1.90
N ASP A 144 14.12 18.64 1.55
CA ASP A 144 14.08 19.83 0.72
C ASP A 144 14.93 19.56 -0.51
N PRO A 145 14.42 18.76 -1.48
CA PRO A 145 15.18 18.46 -2.68
C PRO A 145 15.45 19.73 -3.47
N ALA A 146 16.63 19.79 -4.09
CA ALA A 146 16.95 20.86 -5.02
C ALA A 146 15.88 20.95 -6.13
N PRO A 147 15.57 22.17 -6.62
CA PRO A 147 14.62 22.35 -7.71
C PRO A 147 14.96 21.46 -8.90
N SER A 148 13.97 20.75 -9.44
CA SER A 148 14.12 19.83 -10.59
C SER A 148 14.99 18.60 -10.32
N SER A 149 15.23 18.23 -9.05
CA SER A 149 15.86 16.95 -8.72
C SER A 149 15.08 15.80 -9.37
N ALA A 150 15.77 14.99 -10.18
CA ALA A 150 15.15 13.88 -10.90
C ALA A 150 14.56 12.80 -9.96
N GLU A 151 15.12 12.68 -8.75
CA GLU A 151 14.69 11.75 -7.72
C GLU A 151 13.55 12.28 -6.85
N ALA A 152 13.19 13.56 -7.01
CA ALA A 152 12.07 14.19 -6.30
C ALA A 152 10.82 14.10 -7.16
N MET A 153 9.86 13.25 -6.78
CA MET A 153 8.65 12.99 -7.55
C MET A 153 7.42 12.87 -6.64
N ALA A 154 6.26 12.76 -7.26
CA ALA A 154 5.01 12.43 -6.58
C ALA A 154 4.35 11.20 -7.22
N TRP A 155 3.69 10.38 -6.40
CA TRP A 155 2.92 9.22 -6.83
C TRP A 155 1.44 9.39 -6.48
N HIS A 156 0.61 9.04 -7.47
CA HIS A 156 -0.83 8.87 -7.35
C HIS A 156 -1.12 7.40 -7.62
N ILE A 157 -1.42 6.63 -6.58
CA ILE A 157 -1.69 5.20 -6.67
C ILE A 157 -3.18 4.99 -6.54
N LYS A 158 -3.76 4.26 -7.48
CA LYS A 158 -5.12 3.71 -7.39
C LYS A 158 -5.03 2.21 -7.55
N ALA A 159 -5.34 1.47 -6.49
CA ALA A 159 -5.24 0.03 -6.49
C ALA A 159 -6.54 -0.65 -6.03
N LYS A 160 -6.80 -1.82 -6.60
CA LYS A 160 -7.93 -2.68 -6.25
C LYS A 160 -7.41 -4.06 -5.91
N ARG A 161 -7.90 -4.66 -4.82
CA ARG A 161 -7.59 -6.05 -4.48
C ARG A 161 -7.95 -6.97 -5.67
N CYS A 162 -7.09 -7.95 -5.88
CA CYS A 162 -7.25 -9.05 -6.83
C CYS A 162 -7.09 -10.39 -6.10
N SER A 163 -7.50 -11.49 -6.71
CA SER A 163 -7.30 -12.81 -6.14
C SER A 163 -5.81 -13.15 -6.13
N TRP A 164 -5.32 -13.74 -5.04
CA TRP A 164 -3.92 -14.14 -4.92
C TRP A 164 -3.79 -15.29 -3.94
N ILE A 165 -2.99 -16.31 -4.28
CA ILE A 165 -2.82 -17.52 -3.45
C ILE A 165 -2.18 -17.22 -2.09
N GLY A 166 -1.36 -16.17 -1.99
CA GLY A 166 -0.72 -15.72 -0.75
C GLY A 166 -1.58 -14.79 0.10
N GLU A 167 -2.84 -14.56 -0.26
CA GLU A 167 -3.68 -13.61 0.47
C GLU A 167 -4.09 -14.11 1.87
N PHE A 168 -4.19 -13.17 2.79
CA PHE A 168 -4.78 -13.35 4.10
C PHE A 168 -5.69 -12.17 4.40
N VAL A 169 -6.91 -12.43 4.86
CA VAL A 169 -7.79 -11.38 5.38
C VAL A 169 -8.38 -11.93 6.67
N SER A 170 -8.07 -11.29 7.79
CA SER A 170 -8.70 -11.63 9.06
C SER A 170 -10.20 -11.37 8.90
N GLY A 171 -11.00 -12.41 9.13
CA GLY A 171 -12.45 -12.31 9.00
C GLY A 171 -13.01 -11.25 9.94
N SER A 172 -14.02 -10.49 9.48
CA SER A 172 -14.93 -9.91 10.46
C SER A 172 -15.55 -11.08 11.22
N LEU A 173 -15.64 -11.00 12.55
CA LEU A 173 -16.47 -11.90 13.34
C LEU A 173 -17.93 -11.73 12.91
N SER A 174 -18.31 -12.37 11.81
CA SER A 174 -19.70 -12.52 11.34
C SER A 174 -19.75 -13.57 10.23
N HIS A 175 -19.14 -14.73 10.44
CA HIS A 175 -19.78 -15.95 9.98
C HIS A 175 -20.70 -16.38 11.11
N GLU A 176 -21.96 -15.90 11.09
CA GLU A 176 -23.03 -16.64 11.73
C GLU A 176 -22.98 -18.06 11.15
N ARG A 177 -22.53 -19.01 11.97
CA ARG A 177 -22.89 -20.40 11.77
C ARG A 177 -24.41 -20.43 11.73
N ARG A 178 -24.99 -20.53 10.53
CA ARG A 178 -26.35 -21.04 10.40
C ARG A 178 -26.35 -22.41 11.06
N ALA A 179 -26.89 -22.48 12.26
CA ALA A 179 -27.25 -23.74 12.88
C ALA A 179 -28.17 -24.45 11.90
N ILE A 180 -27.72 -25.58 11.38
CA ILE A 180 -28.59 -26.52 10.70
C ILE A 180 -29.50 -27.05 11.80
N HIS A 181 -30.68 -26.47 11.95
CA HIS A 181 -31.75 -27.12 12.67
C HIS A 181 -32.14 -28.35 11.86
N ALA A 182 -31.83 -29.53 12.38
CA ALA A 182 -32.48 -30.76 11.95
C ALA A 182 -33.96 -30.64 12.34
N ALA A 183 -34.84 -30.68 11.34
CA ALA A 183 -36.26 -30.94 11.54
C ALA A 183 -36.43 -32.43 11.91
N GLU A 184 -37.45 -32.66 12.74
CA GLU A 184 -37.83 -33.89 13.44
C GLU A 184 -37.88 -35.17 12.60
#